data_AF-A0A0P9EJN5-F1
#
_entry.id   AF-A0A0P9EJN5-F1
#
_cell.length_a   1.000
_cell.length_b   1.000
_cell.length_c   1.000
_cell.angle_alpha   90.00
_cell.angle_beta   90.00
_cell.angle_gamma   90.00
#
_symmetry.space_group_name_H-M   'P 1'
#
loop_
_entity.id
_entity.type
_entity.pdbx_description
1 polymer ?
#
loop_
_entity_poly.entity_id
_entity_poly.type
_entity_poly.pdbx_seq_one_letter_code
_entity_poly.pdbx_strand_id
1 'polypeptide(L)'
;MKFIGLDVGNGTTCIVVRSEDGSISRKMYASTYGLYDKDKEKTAIGTSKIQQANGVQSNVFTLNGREYVVGYQDVQTVGSTPVSTYGREERVHLGAYQTMTRLALLDAATMDGDTGVIEVALGFGVPNE
;
A
#
# COMPACT_ATOMS: atom_id res chain seq x y z
N MET A 1 -8.70 -19.11 -4.36
CA MET A 1 -7.41 -18.57 -4.86
C MET A 1 -7.67 -17.27 -5.61
N LYS A 2 -6.99 -16.17 -5.23
CA LYS A 2 -7.22 -14.81 -5.78
C LYS A 2 -6.20 -14.47 -6.86
N PHE A 3 -6.60 -13.74 -7.91
CA PHE A 3 -5.67 -13.28 -8.95
C PHE A 3 -5.36 -11.80 -8.75
N ILE A 4 -4.07 -11.49 -8.58
CA ILE A 4 -3.60 -10.13 -8.31
C ILE A 4 -2.67 -9.70 -9.43
N GLY A 5 -3.03 -8.62 -10.13
CA GLY A 5 -2.14 -7.85 -10.97
C GLY A 5 -1.51 -6.73 -10.14
N LEU A 6 -0.18 -6.73 -10.03
CA LEU A 6 0.56 -5.76 -9.23
C LEU A 6 1.64 -5.08 -10.07
N ASP A 7 1.55 -3.75 -10.17
CA ASP A 7 2.55 -2.90 -10.81
C ASP A 7 3.06 -1.86 -9.79
N VAL A 8 4.30 -2.03 -9.35
CA VAL A 8 4.97 -1.11 -8.41
C VAL A 8 5.99 -0.30 -9.18
N GLY A 9 5.59 0.91 -9.58
CA GLY A 9 6.47 1.89 -10.22
C GLY A 9 7.17 2.82 -9.22
N ASN A 10 8.03 3.69 -9.73
CA ASN A 10 8.75 4.69 -8.93
C ASN A 10 7.82 5.78 -8.38
N GLY A 11 6.80 6.18 -9.18
CA GLY A 11 5.85 7.22 -8.79
C GLY A 11 4.53 6.66 -8.27
N THR A 12 4.08 5.54 -8.85
CA THR A 12 2.72 5.05 -8.68
C THR A 12 2.72 3.54 -8.53
N THR A 13 1.86 3.05 -7.64
CA THR A 13 1.53 1.64 -7.47
C THR A 13 0.11 1.41 -7.98
N CYS A 14 -0.06 0.41 -8.84
CA CYS A 14 -1.34 0.01 -9.40
C CYS A 14 -1.66 -1.42 -8.95
N ILE A 15 -2.87 -1.63 -8.45
CA ILE A 15 -3.39 -2.91 -8.03
C ILE A 15 -4.65 -3.22 -8.84
N VAL A 16 -4.73 -4.44 -9.34
CA VAL A 16 -5.93 -5.03 -9.92
C VAL A 16 -6.15 -6.38 -9.25
N VAL A 17 -7.32 -6.57 -8.65
CA VAL A 17 -7.70 -7.82 -8.00
C VAL A 17 -8.89 -8.39 -8.74
N ARG A 18 -8.81 -9.66 -9.12
CA ARG A 18 -9.96 -10.41 -9.62
C ARG A 18 -10.40 -11.40 -8.54
N SER A 19 -11.63 -11.22 -8.08
CA SER A 19 -12.26 -12.06 -7.05
C SER A 19 -12.83 -13.33 -7.65
N GLU A 20 -13.21 -14.29 -6.79
CA GLU A 20 -13.69 -15.60 -7.22
C GLU A 20 -15.03 -15.52 -7.98
N ASP A 21 -15.86 -14.54 -7.66
CA ASP A 21 -17.10 -14.22 -8.37
C ASP A 21 -16.89 -13.58 -9.76
N GLY A 22 -15.63 -13.33 -10.14
CA GLY A 22 -15.23 -12.72 -11.40
C GLY A 22 -15.24 -11.20 -11.40
N SER A 23 -15.62 -10.55 -10.29
CA SER A 23 -15.53 -9.10 -10.14
C SER A 23 -14.08 -8.62 -10.16
N ILE A 24 -13.89 -7.35 -10.56
CA ILE A 24 -12.57 -6.73 -10.67
C ILE A 24 -12.53 -5.45 -9.84
N SER A 25 -11.70 -5.45 -8.81
CA SER A 25 -11.36 -4.29 -7.99
C SER A 25 -10.05 -3.67 -8.48
N ARG A 26 -9.95 -2.34 -8.46
CA ARG A 26 -8.75 -1.61 -8.90
C ARG A 26 -8.43 -0.50 -7.91
N LYS A 27 -7.15 -0.33 -7.63
CA LYS A 27 -6.66 0.75 -6.75
C LYS A 27 -5.36 1.31 -7.31
N MET A 28 -5.18 2.61 -7.17
CA MET A 28 -3.96 3.30 -7.57
C MET A 28 -3.61 4.33 -6.50
N TYR A 29 -2.35 4.40 -6.12
CA TYR A 29 -1.84 5.40 -5.19
C TYR A 29 -0.36 5.67 -5.44
N ALA A 30 0.14 6.78 -4.90
CA ALA A 30 1.56 7.11 -4.97
C ALA A 30 2.41 6.00 -4.33
N SER A 31 3.51 5.59 -4.95
CA SER A 31 4.44 4.57 -4.43
C SER A 31 5.23 5.12 -3.24
N THR A 32 4.52 5.28 -2.14
CA THR A 32 5.00 5.89 -0.92
C THR A 32 4.36 5.18 0.24
N TYR A 33 5.15 4.95 1.29
CA TYR A 33 4.66 4.40 2.55
C TYR A 33 5.28 5.18 3.71
N GLY A 34 4.72 4.97 4.89
CA GLY A 34 5.17 5.59 6.14
C GLY A 34 4.95 4.65 7.30
N LEU A 35 5.66 4.87 8.40
CA LEU A 35 5.42 4.14 9.63
C LEU A 35 4.15 4.68 10.28
N TYR A 36 3.26 3.77 10.64
CA TYR A 36 2.13 4.14 11.47
C TYR A 36 2.58 4.24 12.92
N ASP A 37 2.19 5.34 13.56
CA ASP A 37 2.37 5.56 14.99
C ASP A 37 1.09 6.22 15.50
N LYS A 38 0.34 5.46 16.30
CA LYS A 38 -0.97 5.86 16.83
C LYS A 38 -0.91 7.15 17.65
N ASP A 39 0.23 7.43 18.29
CA ASP A 39 0.39 8.65 19.08
C ASP A 39 0.67 9.86 18.20
N LYS A 40 1.35 9.67 17.07
CA LYS A 40 1.59 10.74 16.08
C LYS A 40 0.35 11.10 15.29
N GLU A 41 -0.51 10.13 14.96
CA GLU A 41 -1.76 10.36 14.22
C GLU A 41 -2.62 11.46 14.89
N LYS A 42 -2.70 11.48 16.22
CA LYS A 42 -3.48 12.48 16.98
C LYS A 42 -2.95 13.90 16.87
N THR A 43 -1.69 14.07 16.48
CA THR A 43 -0.99 15.36 16.43
C THR A 43 -0.70 15.83 15.00
N ALA A 44 -1.04 15.03 14.01
CA ALA A 44 -0.82 15.35 12.61
C ALA A 44 -1.69 16.55 12.18
N ILE A 45 -1.05 17.61 11.72
CA ILE A 45 -1.70 18.86 11.30
C ILE A 45 -2.45 18.70 9.96
N GLY A 46 -2.27 17.55 9.28
CA GLY A 46 -2.78 17.26 7.94
C GLY A 46 -4.10 16.47 7.85
N THR A 47 -4.68 16.01 8.96
CA THR A 47 -6.00 15.36 8.91
C THR A 47 -7.03 16.33 8.34
N SER A 48 -7.52 16.08 7.13
CA SER A 48 -8.65 16.84 6.62
C SER A 48 -9.81 16.67 7.60
N LYS A 49 -10.42 17.78 8.05
CA LYS A 49 -11.59 17.74 8.95
C LYS A 49 -12.73 16.87 8.41
N ILE A 50 -12.74 16.63 7.09
CA ILE A 50 -13.71 15.80 6.36
C ILE A 50 -13.45 14.30 6.57
N GLN A 51 -12.20 13.84 6.61
CA GLN A 51 -11.89 12.42 6.88
C GLN A 51 -12.18 12.02 8.33
N GLN A 52 -11.89 12.91 9.30
CA GLN A 52 -12.28 12.71 10.70
C GLN A 52 -13.81 12.72 10.88
N ALA A 53 -14.53 13.60 10.15
CA ALA A 53 -15.99 13.67 10.22
C ALA A 53 -16.70 12.45 9.59
N ASN A 54 -16.06 11.81 8.60
CA ASN A 54 -16.59 10.61 7.94
C ASN A 54 -16.06 9.28 8.54
N GLY A 55 -15.23 9.33 9.58
CA GLY A 55 -14.63 8.13 10.19
C GLY A 55 -13.75 7.31 9.24
N VAL A 56 -13.23 7.93 8.17
CA VAL A 56 -12.36 7.24 7.20
C VAL A 56 -10.98 7.13 7.81
N GLN A 57 -10.70 5.98 8.40
CA GLN A 57 -9.41 5.64 9.00
C GLN A 57 -8.47 5.12 7.91
N SER A 58 -7.20 5.52 7.95
CA SER A 58 -6.17 4.99 7.04
C SER A 58 -6.03 3.48 7.24
N ASN A 59 -5.84 2.73 6.16
CA ASN A 59 -5.56 1.30 6.27
C ASN A 59 -4.15 1.10 6.83
N VAL A 60 -4.05 0.40 7.96
CA VAL A 60 -2.79 0.08 8.63
C VAL A 60 -2.40 -1.36 8.33
N PHE A 61 -1.18 -1.55 7.83
CA PHE A 61 -0.63 -2.84 7.45
C PHE A 61 0.53 -3.22 8.38
N THR A 62 0.48 -4.44 8.92
CA THR A 62 1.59 -4.98 9.72
C THR A 62 2.53 -5.79 8.84
N LEU A 63 3.82 -5.44 8.83
CA LEU A 63 4.87 -6.18 8.14
C LEU A 63 6.08 -6.30 9.05
N ASN A 64 6.54 -7.53 9.32
CA ASN A 64 7.69 -7.81 10.19
C ASN A 64 7.62 -7.12 11.56
N GLY A 65 6.44 -7.10 12.19
CA GLY A 65 6.23 -6.51 13.51
C GLY A 65 6.21 -4.98 13.54
N ARG A 66 6.14 -4.32 12.39
CA ARG A 66 5.98 -2.86 12.27
C ARG A 66 4.70 -2.54 11.52
N GLU A 67 4.09 -1.42 11.88
CA GLU A 67 2.86 -0.93 11.27
C GLU A 67 3.15 0.16 10.25
N TYR A 68 2.43 0.11 9.13
CA TYR A 68 2.65 0.97 7.97
C TYR A 68 1.33 1.48 7.41
N VAL A 69 1.37 2.65 6.79
CA VAL A 69 0.33 3.14 5.88
C VAL A 69 0.91 3.29 4.48
N VAL A 70 0.08 3.17 3.45
CA VAL A 70 0.48 3.26 2.04
C VAL A 70 -0.28 4.37 1.33
N GLY A 71 0.39 5.00 0.38
CA GLY A 71 -0.13 6.16 -0.33
C GLY A 71 0.19 7.46 0.39
N TYR A 72 0.49 8.50 -0.40
CA TYR A 72 0.93 9.79 0.11
C TYR A 72 -0.09 10.44 1.07
N GLN A 73 -1.38 10.31 0.77
CA GLN A 73 -2.44 10.91 1.59
C GLN A 73 -2.49 10.30 2.99
N ASP A 74 -2.49 8.97 3.11
CA ASP A 74 -2.53 8.29 4.40
C ASP A 74 -1.25 8.54 5.22
N VAL A 75 -0.09 8.59 4.56
CA VAL A 75 1.19 8.96 5.17
C VAL A 75 1.14 10.36 5.78
N GLN A 76 0.59 11.33 5.05
CA GLN A 76 0.39 12.69 5.57
C GLN A 76 -0.61 12.74 6.71
N THR A 77 -1.72 12.00 6.59
CA THR A 77 -2.78 11.94 7.60
C THR A 77 -2.24 11.47 8.94
N VAL A 78 -1.34 10.47 8.96
CA VAL A 78 -0.75 9.96 10.20
C VAL A 78 0.51 10.70 10.64
N GLY A 79 0.92 11.73 9.90
CA GLY A 79 2.10 12.54 10.22
C GLY A 79 3.42 11.77 10.12
N SER A 80 3.48 10.73 9.28
CA SER A 80 4.71 9.97 9.06
C SER A 80 5.63 10.66 8.06
N THR A 81 6.93 10.47 8.21
CA THR A 81 7.90 10.77 7.15
C THR A 81 7.63 9.85 5.95
N PRO A 82 7.45 10.39 4.73
CA PRO A 82 7.23 9.59 3.54
C PRO A 82 8.52 8.88 3.08
N VAL A 83 8.40 7.60 2.75
CA VAL A 83 9.44 6.82 2.09
C VAL A 83 8.95 6.46 0.69
N SER A 84 9.63 6.95 -0.34
CA SER A 84 9.31 6.65 -1.75
C SER A 84 10.13 5.49 -2.28
N THR A 85 9.64 4.85 -3.34
CA THR A 85 10.36 3.78 -4.07
C THR A 85 11.27 4.29 -5.17
N TYR A 86 11.50 5.61 -5.26
CA TYR A 86 12.27 6.21 -6.35
C TYR A 86 13.73 5.73 -6.32
N GLY A 87 14.12 4.99 -7.36
CA GLY A 87 15.51 4.61 -7.64
C GLY A 87 15.77 4.70 -9.15
N ARG A 88 16.96 5.18 -9.54
CA ARG A 88 17.35 5.35 -10.95
C ARG A 88 17.80 4.03 -11.60
N GLU A 89 18.49 3.16 -10.87
CA GLU A 89 18.99 1.84 -11.34
C GLU A 89 18.81 0.80 -10.22
N GLU A 90 18.66 -0.49 -10.58
CA GLU A 90 18.57 -1.63 -9.65
C GLU A 90 17.49 -1.54 -8.54
N ARG A 91 16.42 -0.77 -8.78
CA ARG A 91 15.40 -0.46 -7.75
C ARG A 91 14.81 -1.69 -7.05
N VAL A 92 14.73 -2.82 -7.75
CA VAL A 92 14.17 -4.08 -7.22
C VAL A 92 14.98 -4.64 -6.04
N HIS A 93 16.25 -4.24 -5.93
CA HIS A 93 17.13 -4.60 -4.82
C HIS A 93 17.08 -3.61 -3.66
N LEU A 94 16.43 -2.45 -3.83
CA LEU A 94 16.28 -1.47 -2.76
C LEU A 94 15.26 -1.97 -1.73
N GLY A 95 15.65 -1.92 -0.44
CA GLY A 95 14.76 -2.30 0.66
C GLY A 95 13.44 -1.51 0.66
N ALA A 96 13.45 -0.26 0.22
CA ALA A 96 12.24 0.56 0.09
C ALA A 96 11.27 0.02 -0.97
N TYR A 97 11.78 -0.41 -2.13
CA TYR A 97 10.97 -1.03 -3.19
C TYR A 97 10.38 -2.36 -2.73
N GLN A 98 11.19 -3.21 -2.09
CA GLN A 98 10.74 -4.51 -1.57
C GLN A 98 9.68 -4.34 -0.49
N THR A 99 9.85 -3.38 0.41
CA THR A 99 8.86 -3.04 1.45
C THR A 99 7.57 -2.58 0.81
N MET A 100 7.62 -1.64 -0.13
CA MET A 100 6.45 -1.15 -0.85
C MET A 100 5.72 -2.27 -1.59
N THR A 101 6.45 -3.17 -2.25
CA THR A 101 5.87 -4.30 -2.98
C THR A 101 5.13 -5.26 -2.05
N ARG A 102 5.70 -5.57 -0.88
CA ARG A 102 5.05 -6.39 0.14
C ARG A 102 3.80 -5.72 0.71
N LEU A 103 3.87 -4.43 1.01
CA LEU A 103 2.72 -3.66 1.50
C LEU A 103 1.59 -3.59 0.46
N ALA A 104 1.93 -3.37 -0.81
CA ALA A 104 0.95 -3.36 -1.89
C ALA A 104 0.31 -4.74 -2.13
N LEU A 105 1.09 -5.82 -1.97
CA LEU A 105 0.54 -7.18 -2.00
C LEU A 105 -0.41 -7.43 -0.83
N LEU A 106 -0.11 -6.95 0.38
CA LEU A 106 -1.00 -7.05 1.53
C LEU A 106 -2.31 -6.27 1.31
N ASP A 107 -2.23 -5.04 0.80
CA ASP A 107 -3.41 -4.23 0.45
C ASP A 107 -4.26 -4.93 -0.62
N ALA A 108 -3.63 -5.48 -1.67
CA ALA A 108 -4.33 -6.24 -2.70
C ALA A 108 -5.00 -7.51 -2.17
N ALA A 109 -4.29 -8.29 -1.34
CA ALA A 109 -4.82 -9.55 -0.80
C ALA A 109 -6.04 -9.30 0.11
N THR A 110 -6.00 -8.22 0.89
CA THR A 110 -7.03 -7.89 1.89
C THR A 110 -8.11 -6.91 1.41
N MET A 111 -8.05 -6.48 0.14
CA MET A 111 -8.91 -5.43 -0.44
C MET A 111 -10.41 -5.69 -0.28
N ASP A 112 -10.82 -6.96 -0.31
CA ASP A 112 -12.23 -7.36 -0.20
C ASP A 112 -12.62 -7.80 1.24
N GLY A 113 -11.77 -7.52 2.22
CA GLY A 113 -11.98 -7.87 3.62
C GLY A 113 -11.59 -9.31 3.99
N ASP A 114 -10.97 -10.05 3.07
CA ASP A 114 -10.48 -11.41 3.32
C ASP A 114 -9.43 -11.43 4.45
N THR A 115 -9.47 -12.47 5.28
CA THR A 115 -8.55 -12.66 6.42
C THR A 115 -8.01 -14.09 6.47
N GLY A 116 -6.94 -14.31 7.24
CA GLY A 116 -6.30 -15.61 7.40
C GLY A 116 -5.25 -15.89 6.33
N VAL A 117 -5.12 -17.16 5.93
CA VAL A 117 -4.17 -17.57 4.88
C VAL A 117 -4.84 -17.39 3.52
N ILE A 118 -4.32 -16.45 2.73
CA ILE A 118 -4.88 -16.10 1.41
C ILE A 118 -3.92 -16.60 0.33
N GLU A 119 -4.40 -17.55 -0.49
CA GLU A 119 -3.66 -18.02 -1.65
C GLU A 119 -3.86 -17.07 -2.84
N VAL A 120 -2.75 -16.62 -3.42
CA VAL A 120 -2.74 -15.65 -4.51
C VAL A 120 -1.94 -16.14 -5.71
N ALA A 121 -2.50 -15.95 -6.90
CA ALA A 121 -1.79 -16.01 -8.17
C ALA A 121 -1.39 -14.58 -8.56
N LEU A 122 -0.07 -14.32 -8.61
CA LEU A 122 0.48 -12.98 -8.82
C LEU A 122 0.94 -12.80 -10.27
N GLY A 123 0.41 -11.78 -10.94
CA GLY A 123 0.94 -11.25 -12.19
C GLY A 123 1.64 -9.93 -11.94
N PHE A 124 2.90 -9.80 -12.37
CA PHE A 124 3.70 -8.59 -12.21
C PHE A 124 4.64 -8.40 -13.40
N GLY A 125 5.12 -7.17 -13.57
CA GLY A 125 6.09 -6.81 -14.59
C GLY A 125 7.37 -6.29 -13.97
N VAL A 126 8.48 -6.45 -14.69
CA VAL A 126 9.75 -5.79 -14.39
C VAL A 126 10.14 -4.92 -15.60
N PRO A 127 10.94 -3.86 -15.42
CA PRO A 127 11.55 -3.16 -16.54
C PRO A 127 12.28 -4.15 -17.44
N ASN A 128 12.27 -3.89 -18.75
CA ASN A 128 12.87 -4.75 -19.77
C ASN A 128 14.40 -4.58 -19.89
N GLU A 129 15.00 -3.76 -19.01
CA GLU A 129 16.41 -3.36 -19.05
C GLU A 129 17.25 -4.20 -18.08
#